data_AF-A0A7I7STH4-F1
#
_entry.id   AF-A0A7I7STH4-F1
#
_cell.length_a   1.000
_cell.length_b   1.000
_cell.length_c   1.000
_cell.angle_alpha   90.00
_cell.angle_beta   90.00
_cell.angle_gamma   90.00
#
_symmetry.space_group_name_H-M   'P 1'
#
loop_
_entity.id
_entity.type
_entity.pdbx_description
1 polymer ?
#
loop_
_entity_poly.entity_id
_entity_poly.type
_entity_poly.pdbx_seq_one_letter_code
_entity_poly.pdbx_strand_id
1 'polypeptide(L)'
;MAAAAFRPDTRPPDITQALNDVFWLMFIGIVGTIIVQNITLAIASFIDNTEPQTFPRWYGYLNLWVALLSVPGCVVVVFNDGPLAWHGVFAFYIPGAALTIWLFSTTYVLNRGIKAQQLAEAQ
;
A
#
# COMPACT_ATOMS: atom_id res chain seq x y z
N MET A 1 -0.43 5.42 -16.78
CA MET A 1 -1.80 5.52 -17.31
C MET A 1 -2.01 6.76 -18.20
N ALA A 2 -1.44 7.93 -17.86
CA ALA A 2 -1.56 9.15 -18.69
C ALA A 2 -1.17 8.98 -20.17
N ALA A 3 -0.11 8.23 -20.47
CA ALA A 3 0.33 7.98 -21.85
C ALA A 3 -0.68 7.15 -22.67
N ALA A 4 -1.39 6.22 -22.04
CA ALA A 4 -2.46 5.43 -22.66
C ALA A 4 -3.74 6.26 -22.87
N ALA A 5 -4.02 7.21 -21.97
CA ALA A 5 -5.19 8.10 -22.07
C ALA A 5 -4.98 9.30 -23.01
N PHE A 6 -3.77 9.52 -23.51
CA PHE A 6 -3.48 10.67 -24.38
C PHE A 6 -3.86 10.39 -25.83
N ARG A 7 -4.94 11.05 -26.30
CA ARG A 7 -5.52 10.93 -27.66
C ARG A 7 -5.89 9.48 -28.04
N PRO A 8 -6.74 8.82 -27.24
CA PRO A 8 -7.05 7.40 -27.42
C PRO A 8 -7.68 7.11 -28.79
N ASP A 9 -8.47 8.05 -29.33
CA ASP A 9 -9.19 7.88 -30.61
C ASP A 9 -8.27 7.90 -31.84
N THR A 10 -7.04 8.39 -31.69
CA THR A 10 -6.07 8.54 -32.80
C THR A 10 -5.12 7.36 -32.94
N ARG A 11 -5.23 6.34 -32.07
CA ARG A 11 -4.34 5.17 -32.05
C ARG A 11 -5.12 3.86 -32.11
N PRO A 12 -4.52 2.81 -32.70
CA PRO A 12 -5.05 1.46 -32.58
C PRO A 12 -5.22 1.02 -31.12
N PRO A 13 -6.27 0.24 -30.78
CA PRO A 13 -6.52 -0.27 -29.43
C PRO A 13 -5.35 -1.06 -28.84
N ASP A 14 -4.68 -1.86 -29.64
CA ASP A 14 -3.58 -2.74 -29.22
C ASP A 14 -2.40 -1.95 -28.63
N ILE A 15 -2.12 -0.76 -29.17
CA ILE A 15 -1.07 0.13 -28.63
C ILE A 15 -1.50 0.70 -27.29
N THR A 16 -2.78 1.04 -27.14
CA THR A 16 -3.34 1.54 -25.88
C THR A 16 -3.27 0.48 -24.79
N GLN A 17 -3.55 -0.78 -25.14
CA GLN A 17 -3.39 -1.92 -24.23
C GLN A 17 -1.94 -2.13 -23.82
N ALA A 18 -1.00 -2.17 -24.76
CA ALA A 18 0.43 -2.32 -24.45
C ALA A 18 0.94 -1.18 -23.52
N LEU A 19 0.50 0.06 -23.73
CA LEU A 19 0.84 1.19 -22.86
C LEU A 19 0.21 1.08 -21.46
N ASN A 20 -0.98 0.47 -21.36
CA ASN A 20 -1.62 0.17 -20.08
C ASN A 20 -0.81 -0.89 -19.32
N ASP A 21 -0.42 -1.96 -20.00
CA ASP A 21 0.34 -3.07 -19.42
C ASP A 21 1.71 -2.61 -18.92
N VAL A 22 2.44 -1.80 -19.71
CA VAL A 22 3.73 -1.22 -19.31
C VAL A 22 3.59 -0.38 -18.04
N PHE A 23 2.54 0.43 -17.94
CA PHE A 23 2.29 1.20 -16.72
C PHE A 23 2.06 0.30 -15.51
N TRP A 24 1.26 -0.75 -15.65
CA TRP A 24 0.97 -1.68 -14.55
C TRP A 24 2.21 -2.47 -14.12
N LEU A 25 3.02 -2.93 -15.07
CA LEU A 25 4.29 -3.62 -14.79
C LEU A 25 5.24 -2.74 -13.97
N MET A 26 5.34 -1.45 -14.31
CA MET A 26 6.15 -0.50 -13.54
C MET A 26 5.54 -0.24 -12.15
N PHE A 27 4.21 -0.22 -12.04
CA PHE A 27 3.51 0.02 -10.78
C PHE A 27 3.70 -1.12 -9.77
N ILE A 28 3.84 -2.37 -10.22
CA ILE A 28 4.05 -3.52 -9.33
C ILE A 28 5.33 -3.43 -8.52
N GLY A 29 6.37 -2.75 -9.03
CA GLY A 29 7.57 -2.44 -8.25
C GLY A 29 7.28 -1.66 -6.95
N ILE A 30 6.22 -0.85 -6.93
CA ILE A 30 5.79 -0.08 -5.75
C ILE A 30 5.18 -1.00 -4.68
N VAL A 31 4.56 -2.12 -5.05
CA VAL A 31 3.98 -3.05 -4.06
C VAL A 31 5.09 -3.63 -3.17
N GLY A 32 6.25 -3.94 -3.75
CA GLY A 32 7.42 -4.40 -2.99
C GLY A 32 7.88 -3.38 -1.96
N THR A 33 7.92 -2.08 -2.30
CA THR A 33 8.32 -1.03 -1.35
C THR A 33 7.30 -0.86 -0.23
N ILE A 34 6.00 -0.99 -0.52
CA ILE A 34 4.92 -0.96 0.49
C ILE A 34 5.09 -2.10 1.50
N ILE A 35 5.39 -3.32 1.03
CA ILE A 35 5.59 -4.48 1.91
C ILE A 35 6.76 -4.23 2.85
N VAL A 36 7.91 -3.81 2.30
CA VAL A 36 9.11 -3.52 3.10
C VAL A 36 8.82 -2.40 4.11
N GLN A 37 8.18 -1.31 3.68
CA GLN A 37 7.80 -0.20 4.54
C GLN A 37 6.92 -0.65 5.71
N ASN A 38 5.88 -1.46 5.44
CA ASN A 38 5.00 -1.96 6.48
C ASN A 38 5.72 -2.89 7.46
N ILE A 39 6.60 -3.77 6.97
CA ILE A 39 7.42 -4.62 7.85
C ILE A 39 8.32 -3.75 8.74
N THR A 40 8.96 -2.72 8.19
CA THR A 40 9.77 -1.78 8.97
C THR A 40 8.95 -1.07 10.05
N LEU A 41 7.74 -0.60 9.73
CA LEU A 41 6.84 0.03 10.70
C LEU A 41 6.36 -0.96 11.78
N ALA A 42 6.11 -2.21 11.42
CA ALA A 42 5.78 -3.25 12.37
C ALA A 42 6.92 -3.50 13.37
N ILE A 43 8.14 -3.64 12.86
CA ILE A 43 9.35 -3.79 13.69
C ILE A 43 9.52 -2.58 14.63
N ALA A 44 9.40 -1.36 14.10
CA ALA A 44 9.48 -0.14 14.89
C ALA A 44 8.45 -0.11 16.02
N SER A 45 7.20 -0.52 15.73
CA SER A 45 6.13 -0.58 16.74
C SER A 45 6.36 -1.61 17.85
N PHE A 46 7.11 -2.69 17.57
CA PHE A 46 7.42 -3.69 18.59
C PHE A 46 8.68 -3.38 19.40
N ILE A 47 9.63 -2.64 18.82
CA ILE A 47 10.85 -2.19 19.51
C ILE A 47 10.59 -0.95 20.38
N ASP A 48 9.53 -0.19 20.08
CA ASP A 48 9.17 1.00 20.83
C ASP A 48 8.75 0.70 22.28
N ASN A 49 9.61 1.11 23.22
CA ASN A 49 9.42 1.03 24.67
C ASN A 49 9.22 2.42 25.31
N THR A 50 8.87 3.44 24.53
CA THR A 50 8.59 4.79 25.06
C THR A 50 7.31 4.81 25.90
N GLU A 51 7.26 5.68 26.91
CA GLU A 51 6.07 5.95 27.72
C GLU A 51 5.66 7.43 27.58
N PRO A 52 4.52 7.73 26.92
CA PRO A 52 3.62 6.82 26.21
C PRO A 52 4.21 6.34 24.86
N GLN A 53 3.85 5.12 24.44
CA GLN A 53 4.35 4.54 23.18
C GLN A 53 4.00 5.43 21.98
N THR A 54 5.00 5.73 21.15
CA THR A 54 4.86 6.47 19.90
C THR A 54 4.06 5.65 18.88
N PHE A 55 4.42 4.37 18.73
CA PHE A 55 3.72 3.42 17.87
C PHE A 55 3.08 2.30 18.70
N PRO A 56 1.76 2.34 18.95
CA PRO A 56 1.11 1.35 19.79
C PRO A 56 1.15 -0.05 19.15
N ARG A 57 1.28 -1.11 19.95
CA ARG A 57 1.46 -2.50 19.44
C ARG A 57 0.42 -2.99 18.43
N TRP A 58 -0.84 -2.53 18.53
CA TRP A 58 -1.89 -2.86 17.56
C TRP A 58 -1.55 -2.38 16.15
N TYR A 59 -0.85 -1.23 16.04
CA TYR A 59 -0.40 -0.68 14.77
C TYR A 59 0.66 -1.59 14.14
N GLY A 60 1.55 -2.18 14.95
CA GLY A 60 2.50 -3.18 14.47
C GLY A 60 1.83 -4.40 13.85
N TYR A 61 0.81 -4.96 14.51
CA TYR A 61 0.03 -6.07 13.95
C TYR A 61 -0.71 -5.67 12.68
N LEU A 62 -1.29 -4.47 12.62
CA LEU A 62 -1.95 -3.96 11.42
C LEU A 62 -0.98 -3.90 10.23
N ASN A 63 0.23 -3.36 10.43
CA ASN A 63 1.21 -3.28 9.36
C ASN A 63 1.64 -4.67 8.86
N LEU A 64 1.77 -5.67 9.74
CA LEU A 64 2.02 -7.06 9.31
C LEU A 64 0.87 -7.62 8.46
N TRP A 65 -0.38 -7.36 8.84
CA TRP A 65 -1.53 -7.76 8.04
C TRP A 65 -1.55 -7.07 6.68
N VAL A 66 -1.26 -5.78 6.62
CA VAL A 66 -1.20 -5.02 5.36
C VAL A 66 -0.09 -5.56 4.46
N ALA A 67 1.09 -5.86 5.02
CA ALA A 67 2.18 -6.47 4.27
C ALA A 67 1.78 -7.83 3.69
N LEU A 68 1.18 -8.70 4.50
CA LEU A 68 0.71 -10.02 4.07
C LEU A 68 -0.36 -9.94 2.98
N LEU A 69 -1.37 -9.10 3.19
CA LEU A 69 -2.47 -8.92 2.24
C LEU A 69 -2.04 -8.24 0.93
N SER A 70 -0.88 -7.60 0.91
CA SER A 70 -0.30 -6.99 -0.30
C SER A 70 0.51 -7.97 -1.15
N VAL A 71 0.93 -9.12 -0.60
CA VAL A 71 1.74 -10.14 -1.30
C VAL A 71 1.10 -10.63 -2.61
N PRO A 72 -0.23 -10.91 -2.70
CA PRO A 72 -0.85 -11.31 -3.96
C PRO A 72 -0.71 -10.26 -5.07
N GLY A 73 -0.58 -8.98 -4.72
CA GLY A 73 -0.34 -7.90 -5.68
C GLY A 73 0.98 -8.04 -6.43
N CYS A 74 1.98 -8.74 -5.86
CA CYS A 74 3.27 -8.97 -6.51
C CYS A 74 3.19 -9.97 -7.68
N VAL A 75 2.21 -10.88 -7.67
CA VAL A 75 2.07 -11.96 -8.67
C VAL A 75 0.98 -11.71 -9.70
N VAL A 76 0.29 -10.57 -9.63
CA VAL A 76 -0.82 -10.24 -10.53
C VAL A 76 -0.41 -10.17 -12.01
N VAL A 77 0.88 -9.95 -12.31
CA VAL A 77 1.43 -9.99 -13.68
C VAL A 77 1.29 -11.36 -14.34
N VAL A 78 1.28 -12.42 -13.53
CA VAL A 78 1.32 -13.80 -14.02
C VAL A 78 -0.08 -14.31 -14.36
N PHE A 79 -1.12 -13.72 -13.75
CA PHE A 79 -2.50 -14.16 -13.89
C PHE A 79 -3.31 -13.18 -14.75
N ASN A 80 -3.63 -13.60 -15.98
CA ASN A 80 -4.43 -12.79 -16.91
C ASN A 80 -5.94 -12.86 -16.64
N ASP A 81 -6.42 -13.97 -16.07
CA ASP A 81 -7.83 -14.19 -15.72
C ASP A 81 -7.98 -14.94 -14.39
N GLY A 82 -9.12 -14.71 -13.72
CA GLY A 82 -9.49 -15.38 -12.48
C GLY A 82 -9.32 -14.53 -11.22
N PRO A 83 -9.51 -15.12 -10.02
CA PRO A 83 -9.61 -14.37 -8.77
C PRO A 83 -8.29 -13.70 -8.33
N LEU A 84 -7.15 -14.13 -8.90
CA LEU A 84 -5.81 -13.54 -8.73
C LEU A 84 -5.44 -12.56 -9.86
N ALA A 85 -6.28 -12.40 -10.89
CA ALA A 85 -6.03 -11.45 -11.96
C ALA A 85 -6.29 -10.01 -11.51
N TRP A 86 -5.91 -9.06 -12.36
CA TRP A 86 -5.99 -7.62 -12.06
C TRP A 86 -7.37 -7.13 -11.61
N HIS A 87 -8.44 -7.74 -12.12
CA HIS A 87 -9.83 -7.43 -11.78
C HIS A 87 -10.39 -8.33 -10.65
N GLY A 88 -9.56 -9.20 -10.09
CA GLY A 88 -9.92 -10.18 -9.09
C GLY A 88 -9.91 -9.64 -7.66
N VAL A 89 -10.63 -10.35 -6.77
CA VAL A 89 -10.78 -9.99 -5.36
C VAL A 89 -9.44 -9.94 -4.63
N PHE A 90 -8.54 -10.88 -4.89
CA PHE A 90 -7.30 -11.02 -4.14
C PHE A 90 -6.20 -10.06 -4.58
N ALA A 91 -6.18 -9.66 -5.85
CA ALA A 91 -5.12 -8.80 -6.37
C ALA A 91 -5.48 -7.30 -6.34
N PHE A 92 -6.78 -6.96 -6.36
CA PHE A 92 -7.22 -5.56 -6.38
C PHE A 92 -7.97 -5.14 -5.12
N TYR A 93 -9.06 -5.84 -4.79
CA TYR A 93 -9.96 -5.41 -3.72
C TYR A 93 -9.36 -5.59 -2.33
N ILE A 94 -8.73 -6.74 -2.06
CA ILE A 94 -8.10 -7.00 -0.76
C ILE A 94 -6.92 -6.04 -0.49
N PRO A 95 -5.93 -5.87 -1.39
CA PRO A 95 -4.85 -4.92 -1.19
C PRO A 95 -5.37 -3.47 -1.14
N GLY A 96 -6.37 -3.12 -1.95
CA GLY A 96 -6.98 -1.79 -1.95
C GLY A 96 -7.68 -1.47 -0.62
N ALA A 97 -8.43 -2.41 -0.06
CA ALA A 97 -9.05 -2.27 1.26
C ALA A 97 -7.99 -2.17 2.37
N ALA A 98 -6.97 -3.03 2.32
CA ALA A 98 -5.86 -3.00 3.30
C ALA A 98 -5.12 -1.65 3.28
N LEU A 99 -4.83 -1.13 2.08
CA LEU A 99 -4.18 0.17 1.92
C LEU A 99 -5.06 1.32 2.43
N THR A 100 -6.37 1.27 2.18
CA THR A 100 -7.32 2.26 2.69
C THR A 100 -7.35 2.27 4.22
N ILE A 101 -7.50 1.10 4.84
CA ILE A 101 -7.48 0.95 6.31
C ILE A 101 -6.14 1.43 6.89
N TRP A 102 -5.04 1.08 6.22
CA TRP A 102 -3.70 1.49 6.61
C TRP A 102 -3.53 3.01 6.57
N LEU A 103 -3.98 3.68 5.51
CA LEU A 103 -3.90 5.14 5.37
C LEU A 103 -4.57 5.84 6.56
N PHE A 104 -5.83 5.51 6.86
CA PHE A 104 -6.55 6.13 7.98
C PHE A 104 -5.91 5.81 9.34
N SER A 105 -5.48 4.56 9.55
CA SER A 105 -4.85 4.14 10.80
C SER A 105 -3.52 4.84 11.03
N THR A 106 -2.69 4.95 9.99
CA THR A 106 -1.40 5.64 10.03
C THR A 106 -1.59 7.13 10.30
N THR A 107 -2.54 7.79 9.62
CA THR A 107 -2.86 9.20 9.90
C THR A 107 -3.29 9.41 11.35
N TYR A 108 -4.13 8.52 11.88
CA TYR A 108 -4.55 8.59 13.28
C TYR A 108 -3.38 8.43 14.26
N VAL A 109 -2.52 7.43 14.07
CA VAL A 109 -1.37 7.16 14.94
C VAL A 109 -0.36 8.32 14.90
N LEU A 110 -0.02 8.82 13.71
CA LEU A 110 0.90 9.94 13.56
C LEU A 110 0.35 11.22 14.19
N ASN A 111 -0.94 11.53 13.99
CA ASN A 111 -1.58 12.68 14.64
C ASN A 111 -1.54 12.59 16.17
N ARG A 112 -1.72 11.39 16.72
CA ARG A 112 -1.58 11.16 18.16
C ARG A 112 -0.14 11.38 18.63
N GLY A 113 0.84 10.86 17.89
CA GLY A 113 2.26 11.05 18.19
C GLY A 113 2.67 12.52 18.18
N ILE A 114 2.26 13.28 17.15
CA ILE A 114 2.52 14.72 17.04
C ILE A 114 1.94 15.48 18.25
N LYS A 115 0.69 15.19 18.63
CA LYS A 115 0.07 15.84 19.80
C LYS A 115 0.79 15.51 21.11
N ALA A 116 1.24 14.27 21.28
CA ALA A 116 2.00 13.86 22.46
C ALA A 116 3.35 14.59 22.54
N GLN A 117 4.04 14.73 21.41
CA GLN A 117 5.31 15.46 21.34
C GLN A 117 5.12 16.96 21.64
N GLN A 118 4.10 17.60 21.08
CA GLN A 118 3.78 19.01 21.35
C GLN A 118 3.49 19.28 22.83
N LEU A 119 2.82 18.36 23.53
CA LEU A 119 2.56 18.48 24.96
C LEU A 119 3.83 18.36 25.81
N ALA A 120 4.77 17.49 25.40
CA ALA A 120 6.04 17.32 26.09
C ALA A 120 6.98 18.52 25.90
N GLU A 121 6.97 19.16 24.73
CA GLU A 121 7.76 20.37 24.46
C GLU A 121 7.21 21.63 25.13
N ALA A 122 5.92 21.65 25.49
CA ALA A 122 5.26 22.77 26.16
C ALA A 122 5.41 22.77 27.69
N GLN A 123 5.97 21.69 28.27
CA GLN A 123 6.24 21.53 29.71
C GLN A 123 7.68 21.93 30.05
#